data_AF-A0AA40ZSK0-F1
#
_entry.id   AF-A0AA40ZSK0-F1
#
_cell.length_a   1.000
_cell.length_b   1.000
_cell.length_c   1.000
_cell.angle_alpha   90.00
_cell.angle_beta   90.00
_cell.angle_gamma   90.00
#
_symmetry.space_group_name_H-M   'P 1'
#
loop_
_entity.id
_entity.type
_entity.pdbx_description
1 polymer ?
#
loop_
_entity_poly.entity_id
_entity_poly.type
_entity_poly.pdbx_seq_one_letter_code
_entity_poly.pdbx_strand_id
1 'polypeptide(L)'
;QNIEIIFRISLLEKVNNALIVDKEKRVNRVLRHTLIGFYLSKGKNNLVLNCDAYNNYDNFSEGIKGGNVDGFGGHPASISDTGNVFRGCRAWWNSDDGFDLINASAPITIDRCWSFYNGYQPQTKKPAGDGTGFKAGGYGMGDRPKAPKIIPEHVVSNCLACDNRNKGFYANHHLGGILWYNNTGYKNPSNFCMLNRKNIAEKVDVLGYNHVLLGNVSFMPKRLGADIVDIDKSKCIVRDNSFYSDNCILTKEDFESLDESLLMSPRKVDGKLPEITFLRPVKSSWLYSSRLGYTHTVNRIR
;
A
#
# COMPACT_ATOMS: atom_id res chain seq x y z
N GLN A 1 15.54 7.03 24.60
CA GLN A 1 14.26 7.13 25.34
C GLN A 1 13.14 6.98 24.33
N ASN A 2 12.49 5.82 24.29
CA ASN A 2 11.42 5.52 23.34
C ASN A 2 10.15 6.24 23.79
N ILE A 3 9.76 7.32 23.10
CA ILE A 3 8.48 7.98 23.36
C ILE A 3 7.40 7.16 22.67
N GLU A 4 6.62 6.41 23.45
CA GLU A 4 5.38 5.79 23.00
C GLU A 4 4.28 6.87 22.99
N ILE A 5 4.01 7.42 21.81
CA ILE A 5 2.95 8.42 21.65
C ILE A 5 1.65 7.69 21.26
N ILE A 6 0.80 7.40 22.25
CA ILE A 6 -0.57 6.89 22.03
C ILE A 6 -1.50 8.11 21.96
N PHE A 7 -1.82 8.58 20.76
CA PHE A 7 -2.90 9.56 20.57
C PHE A 7 -4.22 8.85 20.26
N ARG A 8 -5.19 8.94 21.18
CA ARG A 8 -6.60 8.68 20.90
C ARG A 8 -7.33 10.02 20.88
N ILE A 9 -7.35 10.70 19.73
CA ILE A 9 -8.06 11.97 19.62
C ILE A 9 -9.51 11.66 19.24
N SER A 10 -10.39 11.63 20.24
CA SER A 10 -11.84 11.78 20.04
C SER A 10 -12.15 13.25 19.76
N LEU A 11 -13.03 13.51 18.79
CA LEU A 11 -13.49 14.83 18.34
C LEU A 11 -13.54 15.88 19.46
N LEU A 12 -12.78 16.97 19.26
CA LEU A 12 -13.08 18.38 19.58
C LEU A 12 -11.75 19.13 19.74
N GLU A 13 -11.16 19.57 18.63
CA GLU A 13 -10.43 20.85 18.49
C GLU A 13 -9.74 20.92 17.12
N LYS A 14 -9.92 22.04 16.42
CA LYS A 14 -9.31 22.36 15.12
C LYS A 14 -7.79 22.46 15.28
N VAL A 15 -7.04 21.48 14.80
CA VAL A 15 -5.60 21.64 14.56
C VAL A 15 -5.23 21.04 13.20
N ASN A 16 -4.72 21.90 12.32
CA ASN A 16 -4.40 21.70 10.90
C ASN A 16 -3.30 20.66 10.56
N ASN A 17 -3.00 19.66 11.39
CA ASN A 17 -1.74 18.91 11.24
C ASN A 17 -1.93 17.40 11.08
N ALA A 18 -1.39 16.81 10.01
CA ALA A 18 -1.03 15.38 9.89
C ALA A 18 -0.18 14.93 11.10
N LEU A 19 -0.13 13.62 11.44
CA LEU A 19 0.87 13.18 12.40
C LEU A 19 2.23 13.14 11.71
N ILE A 20 3.05 14.16 12.01
CA ILE A 20 4.39 14.30 11.43
C ILE A 20 5.37 13.43 12.22
N VAL A 21 5.93 12.43 11.55
CA VAL A 21 6.90 11.49 12.13
C VAL A 21 8.32 11.92 11.76
N ASP A 22 8.93 12.75 12.61
CA ASP A 22 10.29 13.25 12.44
C ASP A 22 11.27 12.61 13.45
N LYS A 23 12.35 11.98 12.93
CA LYS A 23 13.54 11.40 13.61
C LYS A 23 13.29 10.29 14.66
N GLU A 24 13.75 9.06 14.37
CA GLU A 24 13.89 7.94 15.32
C GLU A 24 12.66 7.68 16.21
N LYS A 25 11.46 7.85 15.65
CA LYS A 25 10.21 7.62 16.38
C LYS A 25 9.68 6.23 16.15
N ARG A 26 9.19 5.61 17.22
CA ARG A 26 8.28 4.47 17.15
C ARG A 26 6.87 4.96 17.47
N VAL A 27 6.01 5.00 16.46
CA VAL A 27 4.61 5.37 16.64
C VAL A 27 3.77 4.10 16.67
N ASN A 28 3.00 3.92 17.74
CA ASN A 28 2.08 2.80 17.93
C ASN A 28 0.67 3.37 18.15
N ARG A 29 -0.37 2.67 17.65
CA ARG A 29 -1.77 2.83 18.12
C ARG A 29 -2.40 4.22 17.94
N VAL A 30 -2.33 4.80 16.74
CA VAL A 30 -3.03 6.06 16.41
C VAL A 30 -4.22 5.76 15.51
N LEU A 31 -5.34 6.44 15.76
CA LEU A 31 -6.58 6.45 14.96
C LEU A 31 -6.84 7.90 14.52
N ARG A 32 -7.11 8.15 13.24
CA ARG A 32 -7.41 9.50 12.69
C ARG A 32 -8.58 9.46 11.73
N HIS A 33 -9.34 10.57 11.65
CA HIS A 33 -10.65 10.66 10.97
C HIS A 33 -10.89 11.89 10.06
N THR A 34 -9.95 12.82 9.82
CA THR A 34 -10.28 14.07 9.07
C THR A 34 -9.23 14.63 8.12
N LEU A 35 -7.98 14.16 8.19
CA LEU A 35 -6.84 14.62 7.36
C LEU A 35 -5.90 13.42 7.10
N ILE A 36 -4.81 13.62 6.35
CA ILE A 36 -3.81 12.57 6.16
C ILE A 36 -3.44 11.97 7.52
N GLY A 37 -3.52 10.64 7.62
CA GLY A 37 -3.31 9.94 8.88
C GLY A 37 -1.87 10.15 9.39
N PHE A 38 -0.91 9.68 8.60
CA PHE A 38 0.52 9.80 8.87
C PHE A 38 1.22 10.46 7.70
N TYR A 39 2.12 11.38 7.97
CA TYR A 39 2.89 12.04 6.91
C TYR A 39 4.37 12.12 7.33
N LEU A 40 5.19 11.29 6.69
CA LEU A 40 6.63 11.26 6.90
C LEU A 40 7.31 12.03 5.77
N SER A 41 7.87 13.20 6.06
CA SER A 41 8.56 14.03 5.07
C SER A 41 10.07 14.14 5.27
N LYS A 42 10.57 13.73 6.44
CA LYS A 42 11.99 13.78 6.81
C LYS A 42 12.31 12.81 7.96
N GLY A 43 13.59 12.57 8.16
CA GLY A 43 14.10 11.71 9.23
C GLY A 43 14.33 10.27 8.77
N LYS A 44 15.12 9.56 9.56
CA LYS A 44 15.55 8.18 9.30
C LYS A 44 15.11 7.25 10.43
N ASN A 45 15.06 5.96 10.12
CA ASN A 45 14.79 4.88 11.08
C ASN A 45 13.49 5.04 11.87
N ASN A 46 12.46 5.67 11.29
CA ASN A 46 11.15 5.74 11.91
C ASN A 46 10.38 4.42 11.68
N LEU A 47 9.69 3.95 12.71
CA LEU A 47 8.83 2.78 12.63
C LEU A 47 7.40 3.19 13.02
N VAL A 48 6.52 3.20 12.02
CA VAL A 48 5.07 3.32 12.23
C VAL A 48 4.51 1.90 12.30
N LEU A 49 4.13 1.47 13.50
CA LEU A 49 3.82 0.07 13.80
C LEU A 49 2.40 -0.07 14.33
N ASN A 50 1.63 -0.98 13.75
CA ASN A 50 0.32 -1.36 14.25
C ASN A 50 -0.67 -0.18 14.35
N CYS A 51 -0.63 0.72 13.36
CA CYS A 51 -1.49 1.91 13.30
C CYS A 51 -2.65 1.73 12.33
N ASP A 52 -3.73 2.48 12.56
CA ASP A 52 -4.95 2.45 11.74
C ASP A 52 -5.28 3.87 11.27
N ALA A 53 -5.36 4.09 9.97
CA ALA A 53 -5.77 5.38 9.40
C ALA A 53 -7.03 5.16 8.55
N TYR A 54 -8.17 5.70 8.97
CA TYR A 54 -9.41 5.37 8.32
C TYR A 54 -10.50 6.43 8.41
N ASN A 55 -11.47 6.35 7.50
CA ASN A 55 -12.56 7.33 7.38
C ASN A 55 -12.04 8.78 7.26
N ASN A 56 -10.82 8.96 6.73
CA ASN A 56 -10.26 10.29 6.51
C ASN A 56 -10.79 10.85 5.18
N TYR A 57 -11.45 12.00 5.23
CA TYR A 57 -12.04 12.66 4.08
C TYR A 57 -12.03 14.17 4.30
N ASP A 58 -11.51 14.91 3.32
CA ASP A 58 -11.61 16.37 3.29
C ASP A 58 -12.90 16.78 2.58
N ASN A 59 -13.86 17.26 3.37
CA ASN A 59 -15.16 17.74 2.92
C ASN A 59 -15.23 19.27 2.76
N PHE A 60 -14.09 19.96 2.73
CA PHE A 60 -14.04 21.42 2.69
C PHE A 60 -13.22 21.95 1.51
N SER A 61 -12.08 21.36 1.19
CA SER A 61 -11.16 21.88 0.16
C SER A 61 -11.53 21.40 -1.26
N GLU A 62 -11.03 22.13 -2.26
CA GLU A 62 -11.00 21.72 -3.69
C GLU A 62 -12.34 21.24 -4.30
N GLY A 63 -13.47 21.76 -3.83
CA GLY A 63 -14.78 21.31 -4.29
C GLY A 63 -15.18 19.93 -3.76
N ILE A 64 -14.67 19.55 -2.59
CA ILE A 64 -15.07 18.35 -1.82
C ILE A 64 -14.71 17.04 -2.55
N LYS A 65 -13.60 17.07 -3.30
CA LYS A 65 -13.12 15.91 -4.08
C LYS A 65 -12.46 14.85 -3.21
N GLY A 66 -11.85 15.24 -2.09
CA GLY A 66 -11.11 14.33 -1.20
C GLY A 66 -9.81 13.76 -1.80
N GLY A 67 -9.24 14.40 -2.82
CA GLY A 67 -8.11 13.85 -3.59
C GLY A 67 -6.72 14.07 -3.01
N ASN A 68 -6.59 14.35 -1.70
CA ASN A 68 -5.30 14.60 -1.04
C ASN A 68 -5.23 14.02 0.39
N VAL A 69 -6.10 13.04 0.70
CA VAL A 69 -6.22 12.51 2.07
C VAL A 69 -5.92 11.02 2.09
N ASP A 70 -4.66 10.73 2.32
CA ASP A 70 -4.16 9.36 2.46
C ASP A 70 -4.23 8.83 3.89
N GLY A 71 -4.21 7.51 4.02
CA GLY A 71 -3.96 6.88 5.30
C GLY A 71 -2.53 7.13 5.79
N PHE A 72 -1.55 6.80 4.96
CA PHE A 72 -0.12 6.88 5.26
C PHE A 72 0.69 7.43 4.08
N GLY A 73 1.21 8.64 4.22
CA GLY A 73 2.13 9.28 3.30
C GLY A 73 3.58 9.13 3.72
N GLY A 74 4.43 8.65 2.82
CA GLY A 74 5.87 8.50 2.99
C GLY A 74 6.63 9.23 1.90
N HIS A 75 7.06 10.47 2.17
CA HIS A 75 7.66 11.38 1.20
C HIS A 75 9.00 11.96 1.71
N PRO A 76 9.99 11.12 2.09
CA PRO A 76 11.29 11.57 2.57
C PRO A 76 11.94 12.53 1.58
N ALA A 77 12.31 13.72 2.05
CA ALA A 77 12.84 14.79 1.20
C ALA A 77 14.34 14.62 0.88
N SER A 78 15.08 13.79 1.63
CA SER A 78 16.51 13.54 1.43
C SER A 78 16.81 12.08 1.15
N ILE A 79 17.83 11.81 0.33
CA ILE A 79 18.39 10.46 0.15
C ILE A 79 18.94 9.84 1.45
N SER A 80 19.17 10.66 2.49
CA SER A 80 19.66 10.23 3.80
C SER A 80 18.56 9.86 4.80
N ASP A 81 17.29 10.10 4.45
CA ASP A 81 16.11 9.78 5.26
C ASP A 81 15.73 8.30 5.10
N THR A 82 16.69 7.39 5.32
CA THR A 82 16.55 5.95 5.06
C THR A 82 15.99 5.18 6.26
N GLY A 83 15.59 3.92 6.04
CA GLY A 83 15.23 2.99 7.11
C GLY A 83 13.84 3.20 7.71
N ASN A 84 12.99 3.98 7.03
CA ASN A 84 11.63 4.24 7.45
C ASN A 84 10.70 3.08 7.08
N VAL A 85 9.86 2.64 8.03
CA VAL A 85 9.03 1.45 7.90
C VAL A 85 7.59 1.71 8.36
N PHE A 86 6.62 1.33 7.53
CA PHE A 86 5.23 1.13 7.92
C PHE A 86 5.00 -0.37 8.11
N ARG A 87 4.65 -0.82 9.32
CA ARG A 87 4.48 -2.24 9.63
C ARG A 87 3.18 -2.56 10.35
N GLY A 88 2.46 -3.60 9.94
CA GLY A 88 1.26 -4.04 10.67
C GLY A 88 0.10 -3.03 10.64
N CYS A 89 0.14 -2.06 9.73
CA CYS A 89 -0.81 -0.94 9.67
C CYS A 89 -2.05 -1.28 8.83
N ARG A 90 -3.18 -0.61 9.08
CA ARG A 90 -4.37 -0.71 8.22
C ARG A 90 -4.79 0.67 7.73
N ALA A 91 -5.13 0.78 6.45
CA ALA A 91 -5.65 1.99 5.84
C ALA A 91 -6.97 1.69 5.14
N TRP A 92 -8.08 2.30 5.57
CA TRP A 92 -9.36 2.07 4.89
C TRP A 92 -10.31 3.26 4.89
N TRP A 93 -11.15 3.39 3.87
CA TRP A 93 -12.02 4.56 3.72
C TRP A 93 -11.28 5.91 3.80
N ASN A 94 -10.00 5.93 3.42
CA ASN A 94 -9.30 7.19 3.14
C ASN A 94 -9.72 7.65 1.76
N SER A 95 -9.94 8.95 1.61
CA SER A 95 -10.61 9.47 0.44
C SER A 95 -9.73 9.48 -0.81
N ASP A 96 -8.41 9.51 -0.64
CA ASP A 96 -7.46 9.36 -1.74
C ASP A 96 -6.84 7.95 -1.74
N ASP A 97 -5.69 7.73 -1.12
CA ASP A 97 -5.05 6.41 -1.07
C ASP A 97 -4.91 5.84 0.35
N GLY A 98 -4.68 4.53 0.43
CA GLY A 98 -4.31 3.94 1.71
C GLY A 98 -2.87 4.27 2.11
N PHE A 99 -1.94 4.06 1.17
CA PHE A 99 -0.51 4.36 1.32
C PHE A 99 -0.01 5.07 0.06
N ASP A 100 0.71 6.18 0.23
CA ASP A 100 1.33 6.95 -0.86
C ASP A 100 2.82 7.23 -0.58
N LEU A 101 3.69 6.82 -1.51
CA LEU A 101 5.14 7.01 -1.48
C LEU A 101 5.65 7.96 -2.59
N ILE A 102 4.78 8.74 -3.22
CA ILE A 102 5.17 9.66 -4.28
C ILE A 102 6.22 10.66 -3.78
N ASN A 103 7.17 11.02 -4.64
CA ASN A 103 8.26 11.97 -4.32
C ASN A 103 9.18 11.55 -3.17
N ALA A 104 9.16 10.28 -2.75
CA ALA A 104 10.12 9.76 -1.79
C ALA A 104 11.54 9.76 -2.38
N SER A 105 12.47 10.43 -1.71
CA SER A 105 13.89 10.48 -2.11
C SER A 105 14.72 9.33 -1.53
N ALA A 106 14.17 8.60 -0.55
CA ALA A 106 14.82 7.48 0.11
C ALA A 106 13.88 6.25 0.16
N PRO A 107 14.44 5.02 0.24
CA PRO A 107 13.64 3.80 0.32
C PRO A 107 12.75 3.76 1.54
N ILE A 108 11.55 3.22 1.36
CA ILE A 108 10.56 2.96 2.40
C ILE A 108 10.13 1.50 2.30
N THR A 109 9.98 0.85 3.46
CA THR A 109 9.40 -0.50 3.55
C THR A 109 7.98 -0.43 4.09
N ILE A 110 7.04 -1.01 3.36
CA ILE A 110 5.68 -1.32 3.80
C ILE A 110 5.59 -2.83 4.00
N ASP A 111 5.29 -3.26 5.21
CA ASP A 111 5.37 -4.68 5.60
C ASP A 111 4.16 -5.11 6.45
N ARG A 112 3.46 -6.17 6.03
CA ARG A 112 2.28 -6.69 6.76
C ARG A 112 1.20 -5.63 6.96
N CYS A 113 0.97 -4.77 5.96
CA CYS A 113 -0.07 -3.74 6.01
C CYS A 113 -1.30 -4.14 5.20
N TRP A 114 -2.48 -3.67 5.60
CA TRP A 114 -3.74 -3.88 4.88
C TRP A 114 -4.27 -2.55 4.34
N SER A 115 -4.71 -2.51 3.09
CA SER A 115 -5.24 -1.31 2.47
C SER A 115 -6.51 -1.62 1.68
N PHE A 116 -7.65 -1.08 2.11
CA PHE A 116 -8.94 -1.49 1.56
C PHE A 116 -9.98 -0.37 1.53
N TYR A 117 -10.87 -0.38 0.54
CA TYR A 117 -11.93 0.61 0.36
C TYR A 117 -11.45 2.09 0.30
N ASN A 118 -10.21 2.37 -0.09
CA ASN A 118 -9.74 3.75 -0.28
C ASN A 118 -10.22 4.31 -1.63
N GLY A 119 -10.29 5.64 -1.74
CA GLY A 119 -10.81 6.35 -2.92
C GLY A 119 -12.30 6.59 -2.92
N TYR A 120 -12.97 6.33 -1.80
CA TYR A 120 -14.41 6.50 -1.66
C TYR A 120 -14.71 7.49 -0.53
N GLN A 121 -15.87 8.16 -0.61
CA GLN A 121 -16.41 8.84 0.56
C GLN A 121 -16.65 7.79 1.67
N PRO A 122 -16.23 8.05 2.92
CA PRO A 122 -16.21 7.03 3.97
C PRO A 122 -17.52 6.25 4.11
N GLN A 123 -17.41 4.92 4.17
CA GLN A 123 -18.53 3.99 4.35
C GLN A 123 -19.58 4.02 3.22
N THR A 124 -19.23 4.56 2.05
CA THR A 124 -20.08 4.55 0.86
C THR A 124 -19.28 4.06 -0.35
N LYS A 125 -19.93 3.69 -1.46
CA LYS A 125 -19.21 3.45 -2.73
C LYS A 125 -19.21 4.68 -3.66
N LYS A 126 -19.49 5.87 -3.11
CA LYS A 126 -19.40 7.13 -3.87
C LYS A 126 -17.93 7.46 -4.12
N PRO A 127 -17.53 7.70 -5.38
CA PRO A 127 -16.17 8.14 -5.72
C PRO A 127 -15.69 9.34 -4.91
N ALA A 128 -14.42 9.31 -4.51
CA ALA A 128 -13.65 10.46 -4.03
C ALA A 128 -12.37 10.60 -4.88
N GLY A 129 -11.19 10.55 -4.27
CA GLY A 129 -9.89 10.64 -4.91
C GLY A 129 -9.47 9.38 -5.70
N ASP A 130 -8.16 9.21 -5.83
CA ASP A 130 -7.50 8.23 -6.70
C ASP A 130 -7.90 6.79 -6.37
N GLY A 131 -7.84 6.40 -5.10
CA GLY A 131 -8.31 5.10 -4.65
C GLY A 131 -7.36 3.95 -4.87
N THR A 132 -6.09 4.17 -4.52
CA THR A 132 -5.04 3.17 -4.57
C THR A 132 -4.84 2.54 -3.19
N GLY A 133 -4.68 1.22 -3.15
CA GLY A 133 -4.30 0.53 -1.93
C GLY A 133 -2.89 0.94 -1.49
N PHE A 134 -1.91 0.71 -2.37
CA PHE A 134 -0.49 1.03 -2.18
C PHE A 134 0.06 1.73 -3.42
N LYS A 135 0.13 3.07 -3.38
CA LYS A 135 0.78 3.92 -4.39
C LYS A 135 2.26 4.02 -4.01
N ALA A 136 3.07 3.08 -4.50
CA ALA A 136 4.37 2.78 -3.90
C ALA A 136 5.57 3.49 -4.54
N GLY A 137 5.34 4.60 -5.26
CA GLY A 137 6.42 5.35 -5.89
C GLY A 137 5.93 6.53 -6.70
N GLY A 138 6.68 6.85 -7.74
CA GLY A 138 6.41 8.00 -8.62
C GLY A 138 7.09 9.30 -8.22
N TYR A 139 7.28 10.16 -9.23
CA TYR A 139 7.74 11.55 -9.07
C TYR A 139 6.82 12.54 -9.82
N GLY A 140 5.62 12.07 -10.15
CA GLY A 140 4.64 12.80 -10.95
C GLY A 140 4.88 12.74 -12.46
N MET A 141 3.81 13.02 -13.20
CA MET A 141 3.79 13.15 -14.67
C MET A 141 3.74 14.62 -15.09
N GLY A 142 4.28 15.52 -14.26
CA GLY A 142 4.46 16.93 -14.62
C GLY A 142 5.65 17.17 -15.54
N ASP A 143 5.74 18.38 -16.08
CA ASP A 143 6.78 18.76 -17.06
C ASP A 143 8.16 18.93 -16.42
N ARG A 144 8.22 19.18 -15.11
CA ARG A 144 9.46 19.37 -14.35
C ARG A 144 9.44 18.60 -13.03
N PRO A 145 9.43 17.26 -13.07
CA PRO A 145 9.39 16.46 -11.86
C PRO A 145 10.73 16.55 -11.13
N LYS A 146 10.71 16.39 -9.81
CA LYS A 146 11.91 16.35 -9.00
C LYS A 146 12.10 14.92 -8.50
N ALA A 147 13.18 14.28 -8.95
CA ALA A 147 13.57 12.94 -8.51
C ALA A 147 15.02 12.96 -7.99
N PRO A 148 15.37 12.10 -7.04
CA PRO A 148 16.76 11.91 -6.62
C PRO A 148 17.60 11.36 -7.79
N LYS A 149 18.92 11.59 -7.73
CA LYS A 149 19.87 11.04 -8.74
C LYS A 149 19.85 9.51 -8.77
N ILE A 150 19.68 8.88 -7.61
CA ILE A 150 19.52 7.44 -7.46
C ILE A 150 18.07 7.22 -7.06
N ILE A 151 17.31 6.53 -7.91
CA ILE A 151 15.92 6.20 -7.64
C ILE A 151 15.87 5.13 -6.53
N PRO A 152 15.18 5.38 -5.42
CA PRO A 152 15.06 4.44 -4.32
C PRO A 152 14.23 3.23 -4.74
N GLU A 153 14.66 2.06 -4.30
CA GLU A 153 13.90 0.83 -4.47
C GLU A 153 13.02 0.62 -3.24
N HIS A 154 11.72 0.94 -3.37
CA HIS A 154 10.75 0.72 -2.29
C HIS A 154 10.46 -0.77 -2.12
N VAL A 155 9.99 -1.15 -0.93
CA VAL A 155 9.61 -2.54 -0.63
C VAL A 155 8.18 -2.59 -0.12
N VAL A 156 7.34 -3.39 -0.77
CA VAL A 156 5.99 -3.71 -0.31
C VAL A 156 5.90 -5.21 -0.15
N SER A 157 5.76 -5.66 1.09
CA SER A 157 5.86 -7.08 1.44
C SER A 157 4.75 -7.54 2.38
N ASN A 158 4.24 -8.74 2.15
CA ASN A 158 3.24 -9.37 3.00
C ASN A 158 1.97 -8.52 3.20
N CYS A 159 1.66 -7.65 2.23
CA CYS A 159 0.56 -6.70 2.33
C CYS A 159 -0.70 -7.24 1.64
N LEU A 160 -1.85 -6.70 2.04
CA LEU A 160 -3.16 -7.05 1.49
C LEU A 160 -3.85 -5.81 0.94
N ALA A 161 -4.26 -5.83 -0.34
CA ALA A 161 -5.07 -4.79 -0.96
C ALA A 161 -6.45 -5.31 -1.33
N CYS A 162 -7.53 -4.74 -0.78
CA CYS A 162 -8.90 -5.22 -1.00
C CYS A 162 -9.84 -4.10 -1.45
N ASP A 163 -10.44 -4.24 -2.63
CA ASP A 163 -11.58 -3.42 -3.06
C ASP A 163 -11.37 -1.90 -2.94
N ASN A 164 -10.14 -1.42 -3.21
CA ASN A 164 -9.87 0.00 -3.40
C ASN A 164 -10.50 0.46 -4.72
N ARG A 165 -10.84 1.75 -4.83
CA ARG A 165 -11.62 2.26 -5.95
C ARG A 165 -10.92 2.09 -7.31
N ASN A 166 -9.59 2.05 -7.37
CA ASN A 166 -8.82 2.07 -8.61
C ASN A 166 -7.75 0.97 -8.70
N LYS A 167 -6.76 0.96 -7.81
CA LYS A 167 -5.60 0.05 -7.90
C LYS A 167 -5.34 -0.63 -6.56
N GLY A 168 -4.90 -1.89 -6.57
CA GLY A 168 -4.42 -2.57 -5.37
C GLY A 168 -2.99 -2.14 -5.05
N PHE A 169 -2.03 -2.65 -5.81
CA PHE A 169 -0.60 -2.33 -5.75
C PHE A 169 -0.19 -1.59 -7.00
N TYR A 170 0.38 -0.39 -6.86
CA TYR A 170 0.66 0.51 -7.97
C TYR A 170 2.06 1.09 -7.91
N ALA A 171 2.83 0.94 -8.99
CA ALA A 171 4.16 1.55 -9.12
C ALA A 171 4.11 3.08 -9.28
N ASN A 172 2.98 3.63 -9.74
CA ASN A 172 2.74 5.07 -9.82
C ASN A 172 3.75 5.85 -10.66
N HIS A 173 4.00 5.38 -11.89
CA HIS A 173 4.92 6.08 -12.80
C HIS A 173 6.33 6.22 -12.22
N HIS A 174 6.77 5.24 -11.41
CA HIS A 174 8.09 5.29 -10.82
C HIS A 174 9.18 5.33 -11.91
N LEU A 175 10.40 5.67 -11.54
CA LEU A 175 11.54 5.80 -12.47
C LEU A 175 12.53 4.62 -12.35
N GLY A 176 12.08 3.51 -11.76
CA GLY A 176 12.90 2.35 -11.44
C GLY A 176 12.09 1.20 -10.86
N GLY A 177 12.80 0.24 -10.28
CA GLY A 177 12.26 -0.96 -9.67
C GLY A 177 11.63 -0.72 -8.30
N ILE A 178 10.67 -1.59 -7.97
CA ILE A 178 10.04 -1.70 -6.64
C ILE A 178 9.99 -3.20 -6.34
N LEU A 179 10.20 -3.56 -5.09
CA LEU A 179 10.18 -4.94 -4.62
C LEU A 179 8.80 -5.29 -4.06
N TRP A 180 8.13 -6.25 -4.70
CA TRP A 180 6.79 -6.71 -4.38
C TRP A 180 6.83 -8.18 -3.95
N TYR A 181 6.72 -8.41 -2.64
CA TYR A 181 6.88 -9.75 -2.06
C TYR A 181 5.64 -10.24 -1.34
N ASN A 182 5.15 -11.42 -1.71
CA ASN A 182 4.12 -12.11 -0.93
C ASN A 182 2.89 -11.25 -0.64
N ASN A 183 2.52 -10.37 -1.57
CA ASN A 183 1.34 -9.52 -1.40
C ASN A 183 0.09 -10.22 -1.93
N THR A 184 -1.09 -9.83 -1.46
CA THR A 184 -2.36 -10.34 -1.96
C THR A 184 -3.25 -9.19 -2.40
N GLY A 185 -3.71 -9.21 -3.66
CA GLY A 185 -4.68 -8.27 -4.20
C GLY A 185 -6.02 -8.96 -4.45
N TYR A 186 -7.12 -8.34 -4.02
CA TYR A 186 -8.47 -8.85 -4.20
C TYR A 186 -9.47 -7.75 -4.55
N LYS A 187 -10.29 -7.94 -5.58
CA LYS A 187 -11.38 -7.03 -5.98
C LYS A 187 -10.99 -5.57 -6.23
N ASN A 188 -9.73 -5.26 -6.45
CA ASN A 188 -9.37 -3.94 -6.98
C ASN A 188 -9.64 -3.93 -8.50
N PRO A 189 -9.93 -2.79 -9.15
CA PRO A 189 -10.07 -2.77 -10.60
C PRO A 189 -8.86 -3.33 -11.35
N SER A 190 -7.64 -3.08 -10.86
CA SER A 190 -6.51 -3.98 -11.10
C SER A 190 -5.81 -4.28 -9.79
N ASN A 191 -5.46 -5.53 -9.56
CA ASN A 191 -4.80 -5.93 -8.33
C ASN A 191 -3.34 -5.47 -8.32
N PHE A 192 -2.62 -5.60 -9.43
CA PHE A 192 -1.24 -5.12 -9.59
C PHE A 192 -1.12 -4.26 -10.86
N CYS A 193 -0.49 -3.09 -10.76
CA CYS A 193 -0.20 -2.21 -11.90
C CYS A 193 1.24 -1.68 -11.78
N MET A 194 2.06 -2.02 -12.77
CA MET A 194 3.51 -1.79 -12.71
C MET A 194 3.96 -0.60 -13.57
N LEU A 195 3.03 0.30 -13.93
CA LEU A 195 3.31 1.42 -14.82
C LEU A 195 4.49 2.27 -14.32
N ASN A 196 5.51 2.42 -15.16
CA ASN A 196 6.65 3.32 -14.92
C ASN A 196 6.56 4.54 -15.83
N ARG A 197 7.22 5.63 -15.42
CA ARG A 197 7.60 6.70 -16.31
C ARG A 197 8.91 6.33 -17.00
N LYS A 198 9.05 6.65 -18.28
CA LYS A 198 10.23 6.28 -19.09
C LYS A 198 11.54 6.79 -18.48
N ASN A 199 11.58 8.09 -18.16
CA ASN A 199 12.67 8.74 -17.43
C ASN A 199 12.21 10.15 -16.99
N ILE A 200 13.07 10.90 -16.29
CA ILE A 200 12.73 12.24 -15.80
C ILE A 200 12.49 13.25 -16.93
N ALA A 201 13.18 13.13 -18.06
CA ALA A 201 13.10 14.07 -19.18
C ALA A 201 11.85 13.86 -20.04
N GLU A 202 11.39 12.62 -20.15
CA GLU A 202 10.27 12.24 -21.02
C GLU A 202 9.01 11.95 -20.18
N LYS A 203 7.97 12.75 -20.39
CA LYS A 203 6.63 12.56 -19.80
C LYS A 203 5.87 11.47 -20.57
N VAL A 204 6.41 10.26 -20.54
CA VAL A 204 5.87 9.11 -21.26
C VAL A 204 5.77 7.95 -20.30
N ASP A 205 4.57 7.38 -20.22
CA ASP A 205 4.36 6.12 -19.53
C ASP A 205 4.87 4.95 -20.37
N VAL A 206 5.49 4.01 -19.69
CA VAL A 206 5.98 2.77 -20.28
C VAL A 206 5.59 1.60 -19.38
N LEU A 207 5.58 0.41 -19.99
CA LEU A 207 5.49 -0.82 -19.24
C LEU A 207 6.58 -0.88 -18.16
N GLY A 208 6.20 -1.43 -17.00
CA GLY A 208 7.04 -1.52 -15.83
C GLY A 208 8.36 -2.23 -16.06
N TYR A 209 9.44 -1.71 -15.49
CA TYR A 209 10.79 -2.21 -15.62
C TYR A 209 11.52 -2.22 -14.28
N ASN A 210 12.51 -3.10 -14.15
CA ASN A 210 13.35 -3.31 -12.97
C ASN A 210 12.59 -3.73 -11.69
N HIS A 211 11.29 -4.02 -11.76
CA HIS A 211 10.55 -4.53 -10.61
C HIS A 211 10.95 -5.97 -10.29
N VAL A 212 10.78 -6.33 -9.01
CA VAL A 212 10.87 -7.71 -8.55
C VAL A 212 9.52 -8.09 -7.97
N LEU A 213 8.86 -9.09 -8.56
CA LEU A 213 7.57 -9.62 -8.12
C LEU A 213 7.73 -11.09 -7.77
N LEU A 214 7.74 -11.40 -6.47
CA LEU A 214 7.84 -12.78 -5.97
C LEU A 214 6.69 -13.09 -5.04
N GLY A 215 6.04 -14.24 -5.22
CA GLY A 215 5.12 -14.77 -4.22
C GLY A 215 3.76 -14.09 -4.16
N ASN A 216 3.43 -13.19 -5.09
CA ASN A 216 2.21 -12.39 -5.01
C ASN A 216 0.98 -13.17 -5.48
N VAL A 217 -0.16 -12.91 -4.86
CA VAL A 217 -1.45 -13.51 -5.19
C VAL A 217 -2.40 -12.44 -5.68
N SER A 218 -3.00 -12.63 -6.85
CA SER A 218 -4.13 -11.88 -7.34
C SER A 218 -5.34 -12.78 -7.40
N PHE A 219 -6.49 -12.29 -6.91
CA PHE A 219 -7.76 -12.99 -7.04
C PHE A 219 -8.89 -12.01 -7.36
N MET A 220 -9.74 -12.38 -8.33
CA MET A 220 -10.93 -11.62 -8.75
C MET A 220 -10.72 -10.09 -8.93
N PRO A 221 -9.78 -9.63 -9.76
CA PRO A 221 -9.75 -8.22 -10.14
C PRO A 221 -11.08 -7.84 -10.82
N LYS A 222 -11.58 -6.61 -10.62
CA LYS A 222 -12.89 -6.22 -11.19
C LYS A 222 -12.85 -6.04 -12.71
N ARG A 223 -11.70 -5.65 -13.26
CA ARG A 223 -11.50 -5.59 -14.71
C ARG A 223 -10.94 -6.93 -15.20
N LEU A 224 -11.52 -7.44 -16.28
CA LEU A 224 -11.07 -8.68 -16.90
C LEU A 224 -9.59 -8.60 -17.27
N GLY A 225 -8.83 -9.64 -16.93
CA GLY A 225 -7.39 -9.73 -17.21
C GLY A 225 -6.51 -8.76 -16.41
N ALA A 226 -7.05 -8.11 -15.37
CA ALA A 226 -6.34 -7.09 -14.60
C ALA A 226 -5.73 -7.62 -13.30
N ASP A 227 -5.32 -8.90 -13.28
CA ASP A 227 -4.53 -9.46 -12.18
C ASP A 227 -3.23 -8.69 -12.03
N ILE A 228 -2.53 -8.50 -13.16
CA ILE A 228 -1.39 -7.61 -13.30
C ILE A 228 -1.45 -6.90 -14.65
N VAL A 229 -1.17 -5.60 -14.66
CA VAL A 229 -1.13 -4.77 -15.87
C VAL A 229 0.12 -3.91 -15.93
N ASP A 230 0.43 -3.41 -17.13
CA ASP A 230 1.48 -2.43 -17.39
C ASP A 230 2.88 -2.87 -16.95
N ILE A 231 3.27 -4.11 -17.27
CA ILE A 231 4.57 -4.68 -16.93
C ILE A 231 5.31 -5.18 -18.19
N ASP A 232 6.60 -4.88 -18.29
CA ASP A 232 7.52 -5.52 -19.24
C ASP A 232 8.22 -6.66 -18.51
N LYS A 233 7.68 -7.88 -18.66
CA LYS A 233 8.22 -9.09 -18.00
C LYS A 233 9.67 -9.35 -18.36
N SER A 234 10.14 -8.93 -19.55
CA SER A 234 11.52 -9.15 -19.97
C SER A 234 12.52 -8.28 -19.19
N LYS A 235 12.03 -7.22 -18.54
CA LYS A 235 12.83 -6.27 -17.74
C LYS A 235 12.56 -6.36 -16.25
N CYS A 236 11.77 -7.36 -15.82
CA CYS A 236 11.41 -7.56 -14.42
C CYS A 236 11.80 -8.97 -13.97
N ILE A 237 12.06 -9.14 -12.68
CA ILE A 237 12.18 -10.47 -12.07
C ILE A 237 10.78 -10.88 -11.60
N VAL A 238 10.17 -11.85 -12.27
CA VAL A 238 8.80 -12.30 -11.97
C VAL A 238 8.80 -13.81 -11.75
N ARG A 239 8.53 -14.26 -10.51
CA ARG A 239 8.51 -15.69 -10.15
C ARG A 239 7.47 -15.98 -9.08
N ASP A 240 6.95 -17.19 -9.07
CA ASP A 240 6.09 -17.70 -8.00
C ASP A 240 4.88 -16.79 -7.69
N ASN A 241 4.30 -16.13 -8.69
CA ASN A 241 3.09 -15.33 -8.51
C ASN A 241 1.87 -16.14 -8.99
N SER A 242 0.70 -15.92 -8.41
CA SER A 242 -0.51 -16.62 -8.87
C SER A 242 -0.90 -16.24 -10.29
N PHE A 243 -0.67 -14.98 -10.66
CA PHE A 243 -0.67 -14.55 -12.04
C PHE A 243 0.59 -15.06 -12.74
N TYR A 244 0.44 -15.61 -13.94
CA TYR A 244 1.47 -16.33 -14.70
C TYR A 244 1.87 -17.71 -14.13
N SER A 245 1.14 -18.25 -13.16
CA SER A 245 1.28 -19.65 -12.76
C SER A 245 0.62 -20.56 -13.79
N ASP A 246 1.34 -21.57 -14.27
CA ASP A 246 0.77 -22.67 -15.06
C ASP A 246 -0.13 -23.58 -14.19
N ASN A 247 0.08 -23.54 -12.86
CA ASN A 247 -0.74 -24.23 -11.90
C ASN A 247 -2.01 -23.42 -11.61
N CYS A 248 -3.11 -23.89 -12.21
CA CYS A 248 -4.52 -23.66 -11.90
C CYS A 248 -5.04 -22.22 -11.77
N ILE A 249 -6.17 -21.97 -12.42
CA ILE A 249 -7.00 -20.78 -12.18
C ILE A 249 -7.47 -20.82 -10.73
N LEU A 250 -7.15 -19.78 -9.95
CA LEU A 250 -7.62 -19.68 -8.57
C LEU A 250 -9.15 -19.66 -8.51
N THR A 251 -9.71 -20.40 -7.56
CA THR A 251 -11.14 -20.38 -7.27
C THR A 251 -11.40 -19.96 -5.82
N LYS A 252 -12.67 -19.78 -5.46
CA LYS A 252 -13.04 -19.43 -4.07
C LYS A 252 -12.66 -20.53 -3.08
N GLU A 253 -12.61 -21.79 -3.53
CA GLU A 253 -12.27 -22.98 -2.76
C GLU A 253 -10.80 -23.00 -2.33
N ASP A 254 -9.93 -22.20 -2.97
CA ASP A 254 -8.55 -22.03 -2.54
C ASP A 254 -8.43 -21.26 -1.22
N PHE A 255 -9.50 -20.59 -0.77
CA PHE A 255 -9.48 -19.73 0.41
C PHE A 255 -10.46 -20.19 1.49
N GLU A 256 -10.05 -20.07 2.74
CA GLU A 256 -10.89 -20.42 3.89
C GLU A 256 -12.08 -19.48 4.07
N SER A 257 -11.94 -18.20 3.70
CA SER A 257 -13.01 -17.21 3.73
C SER A 257 -12.77 -16.09 2.72
N LEU A 258 -13.86 -15.54 2.20
CA LEU A 258 -13.89 -14.30 1.40
C LEU A 258 -14.69 -13.19 2.11
N ASP A 259 -14.94 -13.34 3.41
CA ASP A 259 -15.63 -12.34 4.22
C ASP A 259 -14.72 -11.14 4.52
N GLU A 260 -14.94 -10.06 3.77
CA GLU A 260 -14.18 -8.81 3.89
C GLU A 260 -14.40 -8.10 5.24
N SER A 261 -15.49 -8.40 5.97
CA SER A 261 -15.78 -7.76 7.27
C SER A 261 -14.70 -8.03 8.32
N LEU A 262 -13.96 -9.14 8.17
CA LEU A 262 -12.85 -9.53 9.02
C LEU A 262 -11.68 -8.52 9.00
N LEU A 263 -11.53 -7.73 7.91
CA LEU A 263 -10.46 -6.72 7.81
C LEU A 263 -10.58 -5.61 8.87
N MET A 264 -11.80 -5.33 9.30
CA MET A 264 -12.12 -4.35 10.34
C MET A 264 -12.25 -4.97 11.73
N SER A 265 -11.96 -6.27 11.91
CA SER A 265 -11.97 -6.89 13.23
C SER A 265 -11.04 -6.13 14.21
N PRO A 266 -11.38 -6.07 15.51
CA PRO A 266 -10.53 -5.41 16.50
C PRO A 266 -9.11 -5.98 16.49
N ARG A 267 -8.11 -5.11 16.68
CA ARG A 267 -6.72 -5.55 16.89
C ARG A 267 -6.63 -6.43 18.15
N LYS A 268 -5.61 -7.27 18.19
CA LYS A 268 -5.25 -8.02 19.41
C LYS A 268 -4.86 -7.04 20.53
N VAL A 269 -4.87 -7.50 21.78
CA VAL A 269 -4.51 -6.69 22.96
C VAL A 269 -3.09 -6.11 22.85
N ASP A 270 -2.17 -6.81 22.21
CA ASP A 270 -0.80 -6.34 21.96
C ASP A 270 -0.70 -5.34 20.78
N GLY A 271 -1.81 -5.02 20.13
CA GLY A 271 -1.91 -4.11 18.99
C GLY A 271 -1.66 -4.77 17.64
N LYS A 272 -1.24 -6.03 17.59
CA LYS A 272 -1.07 -6.72 16.30
C LYS A 272 -2.39 -6.82 15.56
N LEU A 273 -2.29 -7.00 14.25
CA LEU A 273 -3.43 -7.33 13.40
C LEU A 273 -4.20 -8.55 13.97
N PRO A 274 -5.54 -8.58 13.81
CA PRO A 274 -6.33 -9.75 14.17
C PRO A 274 -5.90 -10.96 13.35
N GLU A 275 -6.09 -12.15 13.92
CA GLU A 275 -6.06 -13.37 13.11
C GLU A 275 -7.38 -13.49 12.35
N ILE A 276 -7.29 -13.56 11.02
CA ILE A 276 -8.45 -13.65 10.15
C ILE A 276 -8.29 -14.81 9.16
N THR A 277 -9.41 -15.34 8.70
CA THR A 277 -9.48 -16.40 7.67
C THR A 277 -9.63 -15.82 6.26
N PHE A 278 -9.88 -14.52 6.14
CA PHE A 278 -10.05 -13.83 4.86
C PHE A 278 -8.84 -14.03 3.95
N LEU A 279 -9.05 -14.57 2.75
CA LEU A 279 -7.99 -14.89 1.77
C LEU A 279 -6.82 -15.72 2.34
N ARG A 280 -7.06 -16.47 3.43
CA ARG A 280 -6.11 -17.47 3.93
C ARG A 280 -6.23 -18.72 3.07
N PRO A 281 -5.15 -19.21 2.44
CA PRO A 281 -5.23 -20.43 1.64
C PRO A 281 -5.63 -21.64 2.47
N VAL A 282 -6.56 -22.46 1.97
CA VAL A 282 -6.84 -23.78 2.58
C VAL A 282 -5.63 -24.69 2.42
N LYS A 283 -5.42 -25.64 3.34
CA LYS A 283 -4.24 -26.54 3.31
C LYS A 283 -4.11 -27.36 2.03
N SER A 284 -5.22 -27.67 1.35
CA SER A 284 -5.25 -28.38 0.08
C SER A 284 -4.93 -27.51 -1.13
N SER A 285 -4.95 -26.18 -0.98
CA SER A 285 -4.63 -25.26 -2.07
C SER A 285 -3.13 -25.29 -2.37
N TRP A 286 -2.79 -25.21 -3.64
CA TRP A 286 -1.41 -25.08 -4.10
C TRP A 286 -0.77 -23.76 -3.61
N LEU A 287 -1.57 -22.73 -3.31
CA LEU A 287 -1.09 -21.50 -2.67
C LEU A 287 -0.47 -21.78 -1.29
N TYR A 288 -1.09 -22.67 -0.52
CA TYR A 288 -0.62 -23.05 0.82
C TYR A 288 0.73 -23.79 0.75
N SER A 289 0.84 -24.80 -0.13
CA SER A 289 2.07 -25.57 -0.30
C SER A 289 3.21 -24.71 -0.87
N SER A 290 2.89 -23.77 -1.76
CA SER A 290 3.84 -22.85 -2.38
C SER A 290 4.18 -21.64 -1.50
N ARG A 291 3.45 -21.44 -0.38
CA ARG A 291 3.62 -20.34 0.58
C ARG A 291 3.49 -18.95 -0.05
N LEU A 292 2.48 -18.75 -0.89
CA LEU A 292 2.25 -17.49 -1.61
C LEU A 292 1.24 -16.60 -0.90
N GLY A 293 1.38 -15.29 -1.07
CA GLY A 293 0.46 -14.28 -0.55
C GLY A 293 0.72 -13.85 0.89
N TYR A 294 -0.14 -12.95 1.37
CA TYR A 294 0.11 -12.11 2.54
C TYR A 294 0.16 -12.87 3.87
N THR A 295 -0.48 -14.05 3.93
CA THR A 295 -0.55 -14.89 5.13
C THR A 295 0.75 -15.65 5.41
N HIS A 296 1.64 -15.77 4.43
CA HIS A 296 2.92 -16.46 4.58
C HIS A 296 4.05 -15.45 4.75
N THR A 297 4.50 -15.25 5.99
CA THR A 297 5.68 -14.42 6.25
C THR A 297 6.91 -15.17 5.75
N VAL A 298 7.58 -14.62 4.74
CA VAL A 298 8.88 -15.12 4.33
C VAL A 298 9.89 -14.01 4.54
N ASN A 299 10.86 -14.24 5.42
CA ASN A 299 12.04 -13.39 5.48
C ASN A 299 12.90 -13.69 4.24
N ARG A 300 12.44 -13.30 3.04
CA ARG A 300 13.24 -13.37 1.79
C ARG A 300 14.19 -12.19 1.63
N ILE A 301 14.37 -11.38 2.68
CA ILE A 301 15.44 -10.38 2.73
C ILE A 301 16.75 -11.14 2.98
N ARG A 302 17.36 -11.63 1.90
CA ARG A 302 18.77 -12.01 1.82
C ARG A 302 19.37 -11.34 0.61
#